data_AF-A0A8S0SXL3-F1
#
_entry.id   AF-A0A8S0SXL3-F1
#
_cell.length_a   1.000
_cell.length_b   1.000
_cell.length_c   1.000
_cell.angle_alpha   90.00
_cell.angle_beta   90.00
_cell.angle_gamma   90.00
#
_symmetry.space_group_name_H-M   'P 1'
#
loop_
_entity.id
_entity.type
_entity.pdbx_description
1 polymer ?
#
loop_
_entity_poly.entity_id
_entity_poly.type
_entity_poly.pdbx_seq_one_letter_code
_entity_poly.pdbx_strand_id
1 'polypeptide(L)'
;MDEDSIDVKLDFPNGFANSRLKEIIILTDRFSKNICRTKELFAYRTIQMLISGLVLGSVFYNLKNDLVGAEEKVGLFAFILTFLLSSTTEALPIFLQEREILKTETSCGSYRVSSYAIANAIVYMPFLLILAVLFSVPLYWLVGLNSSFWAFLRFLMLIWLILYTANSVVVCFSALVPDFIMGNSVISAIMGSFFLFSGYFVSKNGIPNYWIFLHYISLFKYPFEGLLVNEFSSSGKCVDFMFGECVVSGEDLLREEGYGDGESGWRNYVIIVCFISVYRFISFLILRCKCSQRGILI
;
A
#
# COMPACT_ATOMS: atom_id res chain seq x y z
N MET A 1 8.46 44.31 -52.37
CA MET A 1 7.00 44.49 -52.45
C MET A 1 6.44 43.33 -53.25
N ASP A 2 5.99 42.22 -52.69
CA ASP A 2 5.97 41.68 -51.33
C ASP A 2 5.92 40.16 -51.52
N GLU A 3 6.75 39.42 -50.79
CA GLU A 3 6.63 37.95 -50.70
C GLU A 3 5.45 37.66 -49.78
N ASP A 4 4.32 37.24 -50.37
CA ASP A 4 3.18 36.71 -49.64
C ASP A 4 3.59 35.41 -48.92
N SER A 5 4.04 35.58 -47.69
CA SER A 5 4.17 34.50 -46.71
C SER A 5 2.79 33.93 -46.42
N ILE A 6 2.50 32.77 -47.02
CA ILE A 6 1.34 31.96 -46.69
C ILE A 6 1.56 31.43 -45.27
N ASP A 7 1.08 32.18 -44.27
CA ASP A 7 0.89 31.70 -42.91
C ASP A 7 -0.16 30.57 -42.95
N VAL A 8 0.30 29.35 -43.19
CA VAL A 8 -0.48 28.14 -42.95
C VAL A 8 -0.70 28.09 -41.44
N LYS A 9 -1.83 28.65 -40.99
CA LYS A 9 -2.44 28.31 -39.70
C LYS A 9 -2.71 26.81 -39.71
N LEU A 10 -1.73 26.03 -39.28
CA LEU A 10 -1.93 24.68 -38.81
C LEU A 10 -2.80 24.80 -37.55
N ASP A 11 -4.12 24.76 -37.75
CA ASP A 11 -5.06 24.47 -36.68
C ASP A 11 -4.77 23.04 -36.22
N PHE A 12 -3.78 22.90 -35.32
CA PHE A 12 -3.63 21.68 -34.56
C PHE A 12 -4.94 21.49 -33.81
N PRO A 13 -5.67 20.37 -34.02
CA PRO A 13 -6.86 20.12 -33.24
C PRO A 13 -6.47 20.20 -31.76
N ASN A 14 -7.11 21.12 -31.03
CA ASN A 14 -6.84 21.42 -29.60
C ASN A 14 -7.26 20.26 -28.66
N GLY A 15 -7.11 19.02 -29.10
CA GLY A 15 -7.51 17.82 -28.39
C GLY A 15 -6.64 16.63 -28.75
N PHE A 16 -6.41 15.78 -27.75
CA PHE A 16 -5.73 14.49 -27.94
C PHE A 16 -6.46 13.64 -28.99
N ALA A 17 -5.69 12.95 -29.84
CA ALA A 17 -6.22 12.14 -30.94
C ALA A 17 -7.09 10.94 -30.48
N ASN A 18 -6.91 10.47 -29.24
CA ASN A 18 -7.66 9.35 -28.67
C ASN A 18 -8.58 9.79 -27.53
N SER A 19 -9.63 9.01 -27.29
CA SER A 19 -10.48 9.16 -26.10
C SER A 19 -9.75 8.65 -24.85
N ARG A 20 -10.11 9.18 -23.67
CA ARG A 20 -9.47 8.81 -22.39
C ARG A 20 -9.52 7.30 -22.11
N LEU A 21 -10.64 6.64 -22.42
CA LEU A 21 -10.79 5.20 -22.22
C LEU A 21 -9.84 4.40 -23.11
N LYS A 22 -9.69 4.82 -24.38
CA LYS A 22 -8.77 4.16 -25.31
C LYS A 22 -7.32 4.35 -24.88
N GLU A 23 -6.94 5.54 -24.41
CA GLU A 23 -5.63 5.78 -23.80
C GLU A 23 -5.40 4.85 -22.60
N ILE A 24 -6.35 4.77 -21.67
CA ILE A 24 -6.25 3.92 -20.47
C ILE A 24 -6.06 2.45 -20.85
N ILE A 25 -6.85 1.92 -21.79
CA ILE A 25 -6.75 0.51 -22.21
C ILE A 25 -5.38 0.21 -22.82
N ILE A 26 -4.89 1.08 -23.73
CA ILE A 26 -3.58 0.91 -24.37
C ILE A 26 -2.45 0.97 -23.33
N LEU A 27 -2.51 1.94 -22.41
CA LEU A 27 -1.51 2.08 -21.35
C LEU A 27 -1.54 0.90 -20.38
N THR A 28 -2.73 0.41 -20.03
CA THR A 28 -2.93 -0.76 -19.16
C THR A 28 -2.31 -2.01 -19.79
N ASP A 29 -2.58 -2.26 -21.08
CA ASP A 29 -1.96 -3.36 -21.82
C ASP A 29 -0.43 -3.22 -21.88
N ARG A 30 0.09 -2.00 -22.14
CA ARG A 30 1.53 -1.72 -22.14
C ARG A 30 2.17 -2.03 -20.79
N PHE A 31 1.62 -1.51 -19.69
CA PHE A 31 2.17 -1.77 -18.35
C PHE A 31 2.08 -3.23 -17.98
N SER A 32 0.99 -3.91 -18.33
CA SER A 32 0.83 -5.35 -18.08
C SER A 32 1.89 -6.16 -18.83
N LYS A 33 2.13 -5.84 -20.10
CA LYS A 33 3.21 -6.44 -20.90
C LYS A 33 4.58 -6.13 -20.33
N ASN A 34 4.81 -4.89 -19.86
CA ASN A 34 6.08 -4.49 -19.27
C ASN A 34 6.38 -5.31 -18.01
N ILE A 35 5.40 -5.46 -17.12
CA ILE A 35 5.52 -6.27 -15.90
C ILE A 35 5.77 -7.74 -16.25
N CYS A 36 5.02 -8.31 -17.19
CA CYS A 36 5.18 -9.71 -17.59
C CYS A 36 6.50 -10.00 -18.33
N ARG A 37 7.04 -9.02 -19.07
CA ARG A 37 8.30 -9.16 -19.83
C ARG A 37 9.53 -8.91 -18.98
N THR A 38 9.46 -8.03 -17.98
CA THR A 38 10.54 -7.79 -17.01
C THR A 38 10.55 -8.89 -15.95
N LYS A 39 10.88 -10.11 -16.40
CA LYS A 39 10.79 -11.34 -15.62
C LYS A 39 11.66 -11.30 -14.36
N GLU A 40 12.84 -10.71 -14.44
CA GLU A 40 13.83 -10.74 -13.34
C GLU A 40 13.29 -10.08 -12.07
N LEU A 41 12.79 -8.85 -12.18
CA LEU A 41 12.28 -8.11 -11.05
C LEU A 41 10.97 -8.70 -10.52
N PHE A 42 10.05 -9.09 -11.41
CA PHE A 42 8.80 -9.71 -10.98
C PHE A 42 9.05 -11.06 -10.30
N ALA A 43 9.90 -11.90 -10.87
CA ALA A 43 10.28 -13.18 -10.29
C ALA A 43 10.94 -13.00 -8.94
N TYR A 44 11.88 -12.06 -8.81
CA TYR A 44 12.54 -11.77 -7.53
C TYR A 44 11.53 -11.40 -6.45
N ARG A 45 10.60 -10.47 -6.74
CA ARG A 45 9.55 -10.09 -5.78
C ARG A 45 8.60 -11.22 -5.43
N THR A 46 8.23 -12.03 -6.42
CA THR A 46 7.35 -13.19 -6.22
C THR A 46 8.02 -14.22 -5.30
N ILE A 47 9.29 -14.54 -5.56
CA ILE A 47 10.11 -15.46 -4.76
C ILE A 47 10.32 -14.89 -3.36
N GLN A 48 10.66 -13.61 -3.23
CA GLN A 48 10.84 -12.93 -1.95
C GLN A 48 9.58 -13.02 -1.09
N MET A 49 8.39 -12.71 -1.64
CA MET A 49 7.13 -12.78 -0.89
C MET A 49 6.81 -14.21 -0.43
N LEU A 50 7.05 -15.20 -1.29
CA LEU A 50 6.83 -16.62 -0.95
C LEU A 50 7.79 -17.09 0.14
N ILE A 51 9.09 -16.83 -0.01
CA ILE A 51 10.11 -17.21 0.97
C ILE A 51 9.87 -16.51 2.29
N SER A 52 9.61 -15.21 2.28
CA SER A 52 9.34 -14.45 3.50
C SER A 52 8.08 -14.94 4.23
N GLY A 53 7.01 -15.28 3.50
CA GLY A 53 5.82 -15.89 4.08
C GLY A 53 6.10 -17.26 4.73
N LEU A 54 6.91 -18.10 4.08
CA LEU A 54 7.33 -19.40 4.62
C LEU A 54 8.23 -19.26 5.85
N VAL A 55 9.24 -18.38 5.78
CA VAL A 55 10.18 -18.15 6.88
C VAL A 55 9.44 -17.60 8.09
N LEU A 56 8.62 -16.55 7.92
CA LEU A 56 7.83 -16.01 9.04
C LEU A 56 6.84 -17.03 9.59
N GLY A 57 6.15 -17.78 8.72
CA GLY A 57 5.27 -18.85 9.15
C GLY A 57 5.99 -19.94 9.96
N SER A 58 7.22 -20.28 9.57
CA SER A 58 8.04 -21.28 10.27
C SER A 58 8.59 -20.80 11.62
N VAL A 59 8.93 -19.52 11.75
CA VAL A 59 9.43 -18.93 13.00
C VAL A 59 8.32 -18.88 14.05
N PHE A 60 7.11 -18.49 13.64
CA PHE A 60 5.93 -18.39 14.49
C PHE A 60 5.02 -19.62 14.34
N TYR A 61 5.62 -20.82 14.20
CA TYR A 61 4.85 -22.03 13.91
C TYR A 61 3.90 -22.40 15.04
N ASN A 62 2.62 -22.55 14.69
CA ASN A 62 1.53 -23.00 15.57
C ASN A 62 1.48 -22.28 16.94
N LEU A 63 1.21 -20.98 16.90
CA LEU A 63 1.11 -20.16 18.10
C LEU A 63 -0.06 -20.60 18.98
N LYS A 64 0.20 -20.71 20.29
CA LYS A 64 -0.81 -21.04 21.29
C LYS A 64 -1.79 -19.87 21.48
N ASN A 65 -2.94 -20.18 22.07
CA ASN A 65 -3.97 -19.20 22.43
C ASN A 65 -3.89 -18.84 23.93
N ASP A 66 -2.68 -18.68 24.44
CA ASP A 66 -2.38 -18.16 25.77
C ASP A 66 -1.92 -16.70 25.68
N LEU A 67 -1.74 -16.05 26.83
CA LEU A 67 -1.30 -14.65 26.91
C LEU A 67 0.03 -14.43 26.16
N VAL A 68 0.96 -15.37 26.30
CA VAL A 68 2.25 -15.35 25.59
C VAL A 68 2.04 -15.45 24.08
N GLY A 69 1.22 -16.37 23.60
CA GLY A 69 0.89 -16.51 22.18
C GLY A 69 0.16 -15.29 21.62
N ALA A 70 -0.64 -14.58 22.43
CA ALA A 70 -1.27 -13.32 22.02
C ALA A 70 -0.22 -12.22 21.82
N GLU A 71 0.75 -12.06 22.73
CA GLU A 71 1.87 -11.12 22.56
C GLU A 71 2.72 -11.46 21.33
N GLU A 72 3.01 -12.75 21.09
CA GLU A 72 3.75 -13.21 19.91
C GLU A 72 2.98 -12.90 18.60
N LYS A 73 1.65 -13.06 18.58
CA LYS A 73 0.79 -12.67 17.44
C LYS A 73 0.82 -11.17 17.19
N VAL A 74 0.77 -10.35 18.25
CA VAL A 74 0.86 -8.88 18.15
C VAL A 74 2.21 -8.47 17.54
N GLY A 75 3.32 -9.06 18.00
CA GLY A 75 4.65 -8.86 17.43
C GLY A 75 4.76 -9.32 15.97
N LEU A 76 4.17 -10.47 15.63
CA LEU A 76 4.09 -10.96 14.26
C LEU A 76 3.37 -9.95 13.33
N PHE A 77 2.23 -9.40 13.74
CA PHE A 77 1.50 -8.42 12.93
C PHE A 77 2.29 -7.13 12.72
N ALA A 78 3.00 -6.65 13.74
CA ALA A 78 3.89 -5.49 13.63
C ALA A 78 5.04 -5.76 12.63
N PHE A 79 5.62 -6.97 12.67
CA PHE A 79 6.66 -7.38 11.73
C PHE A 79 6.14 -7.47 10.29
N ILE A 80 4.99 -8.12 10.09
CA ILE A 80 4.34 -8.25 8.77
C ILE A 80 4.15 -6.86 8.14
N LEU A 81 3.60 -5.90 8.89
CA LEU A 81 3.40 -4.54 8.39
C LEU A 81 4.71 -3.88 7.98
N THR A 82 5.72 -3.95 8.83
CA THR A 82 7.03 -3.34 8.58
C THR A 82 7.69 -3.95 7.34
N PHE A 83 7.63 -5.27 7.20
CA PHE A 83 8.18 -5.98 6.06
C PHE A 83 7.46 -5.62 4.75
N LEU A 84 6.13 -5.64 4.72
CA LEU A 84 5.34 -5.36 3.51
C LEU A 84 5.46 -3.90 3.06
N LEU A 85 5.47 -2.94 4.00
CA LEU A 85 5.67 -1.54 3.68
C LEU A 85 7.08 -1.30 3.13
N SER A 86 8.11 -1.86 3.79
CA SER A 86 9.51 -1.62 3.41
C SER A 86 9.89 -2.30 2.10
N SER A 87 9.46 -3.55 1.86
CA SER A 87 9.76 -4.28 0.61
C SER A 87 9.22 -3.58 -0.64
N THR A 88 8.15 -2.80 -0.50
CA THR A 88 7.58 -2.08 -1.64
C THR A 88 8.48 -0.92 -2.10
N THR A 89 9.32 -0.36 -1.22
CA THR A 89 10.27 0.73 -1.52
C THR A 89 11.27 0.37 -2.62
N GLU A 90 11.56 -0.92 -2.82
CA GLU A 90 12.39 -1.42 -3.93
C GLU A 90 11.82 -1.07 -5.32
N ALA A 91 10.54 -0.67 -5.43
CA ALA A 91 9.92 -0.26 -6.69
C ALA A 91 10.21 1.21 -7.05
N LEU A 92 10.72 2.00 -6.11
CA LEU A 92 11.01 3.41 -6.29
C LEU A 92 11.81 3.72 -7.57
N PRO A 93 12.94 3.03 -7.89
CA PRO A 93 13.73 3.36 -9.08
C PRO A 93 12.96 3.13 -10.38
N ILE A 94 12.06 2.14 -10.42
CA ILE A 94 11.22 1.85 -11.59
C ILE A 94 10.26 3.01 -11.82
N PHE A 95 9.59 3.48 -10.76
CA PHE A 95 8.66 4.60 -10.87
C PHE A 95 9.37 5.91 -11.21
N LEU A 96 10.61 6.12 -10.76
CA LEU A 96 11.43 7.25 -11.18
C LEU A 96 11.75 7.18 -12.68
N GLN A 97 12.09 6.01 -13.21
CA GLN A 97 12.31 5.81 -14.64
C GLN A 97 11.03 6.02 -15.45
N GLU A 98 9.91 5.46 -15.02
CA GLU A 98 8.60 5.63 -15.67
C GLU A 98 8.17 7.10 -15.72
N ARG A 99 8.47 7.88 -14.69
CA ARG A 99 8.16 9.32 -14.65
C ARG A 99 8.86 10.08 -15.78
N GLU A 100 10.12 9.77 -16.08
CA GLU A 100 10.85 10.44 -17.17
C GLU A 100 10.30 10.05 -18.55
N ILE A 101 9.88 8.80 -18.71
CA ILE A 101 9.18 8.33 -19.92
C ILE A 101 7.85 9.08 -20.07
N LEU A 102 7.03 9.12 -19.03
CA LEU A 102 5.77 9.85 -18.98
C LEU A 102 5.94 11.32 -19.38
N LYS A 103 6.97 11.97 -18.85
CA LYS A 103 7.27 13.37 -19.13
C LYS A 103 7.52 13.60 -20.62
N THR A 104 8.30 12.72 -21.24
CA THR A 104 8.62 12.78 -22.68
C THR A 104 7.38 12.51 -23.54
N GLU A 105 6.61 11.47 -23.23
CA GLU A 105 5.41 11.12 -24.00
C GLU A 105 4.31 12.18 -23.88
N THR A 106 4.17 12.80 -22.71
CA THR A 106 3.21 13.88 -22.49
C THR A 106 3.63 15.17 -23.20
N SER A 107 4.94 15.48 -23.27
CA SER A 107 5.43 16.64 -24.04
C SER A 107 5.19 16.49 -25.55
N CYS A 108 5.17 15.25 -26.06
CA CYS A 108 4.80 14.96 -27.45
C CYS A 108 3.28 14.89 -27.68
N GLY A 109 2.45 15.20 -26.67
CA GLY A 109 1.00 15.17 -26.78
C GLY A 109 0.40 13.76 -26.99
N SER A 110 1.14 12.69 -26.65
CA SER A 110 0.71 11.31 -26.95
C SER A 110 -0.50 10.84 -26.13
N TYR A 111 -0.59 11.23 -24.86
CA TYR A 111 -1.72 10.91 -23.98
C TYR A 111 -1.74 11.84 -22.75
N ARG A 112 -2.81 11.77 -21.96
CA ARG A 112 -3.02 12.61 -20.75
C ARG A 112 -2.40 11.97 -19.51
N VAL A 113 -1.87 12.80 -18.60
CA VAL A 113 -1.38 12.37 -17.27
C VAL A 113 -2.46 11.63 -16.46
N SER A 114 -3.74 12.01 -16.62
CA SER A 114 -4.86 11.32 -15.96
C SER A 114 -5.04 9.89 -16.44
N SER A 115 -4.84 9.65 -17.74
CA SER A 115 -4.96 8.32 -18.35
C SER A 115 -3.83 7.41 -17.86
N TYR A 116 -2.61 7.96 -17.71
CA TYR A 116 -1.49 7.27 -17.08
C TYR A 116 -1.76 6.91 -15.62
N ALA A 117 -2.22 7.86 -14.81
CA ALA A 117 -2.43 7.63 -13.38
C ALA A 117 -3.47 6.52 -13.12
N ILE A 118 -4.56 6.52 -13.90
CA ILE A 118 -5.60 5.48 -13.80
C ILE A 118 -5.08 4.13 -14.31
N ALA A 119 -4.42 4.10 -15.47
CA ALA A 119 -3.85 2.85 -16.01
C ALA A 119 -2.83 2.23 -15.04
N ASN A 120 -1.96 3.04 -14.44
CA ASN A 120 -1.01 2.59 -13.42
C ASN A 120 -1.74 1.98 -12.22
N ALA A 121 -2.75 2.67 -11.66
CA ALA A 121 -3.51 2.17 -10.52
C ALA A 121 -4.21 0.82 -10.80
N ILE A 122 -4.79 0.65 -12.01
CA ILE A 122 -5.50 -0.56 -12.41
C ILE A 122 -4.54 -1.75 -12.58
N VAL A 123 -3.38 -1.54 -13.20
CA VAL A 123 -2.45 -2.65 -13.50
C VAL A 123 -1.79 -3.22 -12.25
N TYR A 124 -1.44 -2.38 -11.27
CA TYR A 124 -0.84 -2.86 -10.03
C TYR A 124 -1.84 -3.59 -9.11
N MET A 125 -3.14 -3.38 -9.29
CA MET A 125 -4.19 -3.97 -8.48
C MET A 125 -4.17 -5.52 -8.47
N PRO A 126 -4.25 -6.22 -9.63
CA PRO A 126 -4.17 -7.69 -9.67
C PRO A 126 -2.75 -8.21 -9.34
N PHE A 127 -1.72 -7.46 -9.70
CA PHE A 127 -0.33 -7.83 -9.43
C PHE A 127 -0.05 -7.94 -7.93
N LEU A 128 -0.45 -6.93 -7.16
CA LEU A 128 -0.27 -6.91 -5.71
C LEU A 128 -1.17 -7.95 -5.03
N LEU A 129 -2.30 -8.32 -5.63
CA LEU A 129 -3.14 -9.41 -5.12
C LEU A 129 -2.42 -10.76 -5.20
N ILE A 130 -1.72 -11.04 -6.30
CA ILE A 130 -0.92 -12.27 -6.43
C ILE A 130 0.16 -12.33 -5.35
N LEU A 131 0.88 -11.22 -5.14
CA LEU A 131 1.90 -11.13 -4.09
C LEU A 131 1.29 -11.31 -2.68
N ALA A 132 0.14 -10.70 -2.42
CA ALA A 132 -0.57 -10.85 -1.15
C ALA A 132 -0.97 -12.31 -0.90
N VAL A 133 -1.47 -13.02 -1.92
CA VAL A 133 -1.83 -14.45 -1.80
C VAL A 133 -0.59 -15.30 -1.50
N LEU A 134 0.50 -15.09 -2.23
CA LEU A 134 1.74 -15.86 -2.05
C LEU A 134 2.38 -15.67 -0.68
N PHE A 135 2.28 -14.46 -0.11
CA PHE A 135 2.75 -14.18 1.24
C PHE A 135 1.79 -14.75 2.31
N SER A 136 0.48 -14.52 2.13
CA SER A 136 -0.51 -14.81 3.17
C SER A 136 -0.82 -16.29 3.33
N VAL A 137 -0.89 -17.06 2.24
CA VAL A 137 -1.24 -18.48 2.29
C VAL A 137 -0.28 -19.28 3.19
N PRO A 138 1.05 -19.33 2.93
CA PRO A 138 1.94 -20.10 3.79
C PRO A 138 1.96 -19.57 5.23
N LEU A 139 2.02 -18.25 5.41
CA LEU A 139 2.10 -17.62 6.72
C LEU A 139 0.88 -17.96 7.58
N TYR A 140 -0.33 -17.77 7.05
CA TYR A 140 -1.57 -17.92 7.82
C TYR A 140 -1.76 -19.35 8.35
N TRP A 141 -1.50 -20.34 7.49
CA TRP A 141 -1.68 -21.75 7.84
C TRP A 141 -0.55 -22.30 8.71
N LEU A 142 0.69 -21.82 8.54
CA LEU A 142 1.81 -22.24 9.40
C LEU A 142 1.73 -21.67 10.81
N VAL A 143 1.29 -20.41 10.94
CA VAL A 143 1.13 -19.74 12.25
C VAL A 143 -0.02 -20.35 13.06
N GLY A 144 -1.03 -20.91 12.41
CA GLY A 144 -2.23 -21.41 13.08
C GLY A 144 -3.17 -20.29 13.51
N LEU A 145 -3.31 -19.24 12.69
CA LEU A 145 -4.31 -18.19 12.89
C LEU A 145 -5.74 -18.74 12.77
N ASN A 146 -6.75 -17.91 13.02
CA ASN A 146 -8.16 -18.33 13.03
C ASN A 146 -8.55 -19.24 11.84
N SER A 147 -8.97 -20.48 12.08
CA SER A 147 -9.26 -21.44 11.01
C SER A 147 -10.50 -21.11 10.16
N SER A 148 -11.26 -20.08 10.51
CA SER A 148 -12.42 -19.62 9.73
C SER A 148 -12.01 -19.08 8.36
N PHE A 149 -12.67 -19.56 7.30
CA PHE A 149 -12.46 -19.09 5.92
C PHE A 149 -12.67 -17.58 5.78
N TRP A 150 -13.65 -17.02 6.48
CA TRP A 150 -13.93 -15.57 6.46
C TRP A 150 -12.84 -14.75 7.16
N ALA A 151 -12.19 -15.31 8.19
CA ALA A 151 -11.07 -14.66 8.85
C ALA A 151 -9.82 -14.66 7.94
N PHE A 152 -9.58 -15.76 7.21
CA PHE A 152 -8.53 -15.81 6.20
C PHE A 152 -8.75 -14.79 5.07
N LEU A 153 -9.98 -14.68 4.54
CA LEU A 153 -10.28 -13.74 3.47
C LEU A 153 -10.11 -12.28 3.91
N ARG A 154 -10.52 -11.94 5.13
CA ARG A 154 -10.31 -10.62 5.73
C ARG A 154 -8.83 -10.31 5.95
N PHE A 155 -8.05 -11.29 6.40
CA PHE A 155 -6.59 -11.18 6.52
C PHE A 155 -5.94 -10.94 5.14
N LEU A 156 -6.27 -11.76 4.13
CA LEU A 156 -5.75 -11.60 2.77
C LEU A 156 -6.08 -10.21 2.19
N MET A 157 -7.31 -9.73 2.41
CA MET A 157 -7.73 -8.40 1.98
C MET A 157 -6.93 -7.29 2.67
N LEU A 158 -6.63 -7.42 3.96
CA LEU A 158 -5.76 -6.46 4.68
C LEU A 158 -4.35 -6.47 4.10
N ILE A 159 -3.73 -7.63 3.90
CA ILE A 159 -2.38 -7.76 3.32
C ILE A 159 -2.32 -7.13 1.92
N TRP A 160 -3.35 -7.35 1.11
CA TRP A 160 -3.45 -6.73 -0.21
C TRP A 160 -3.58 -5.21 -0.13
N LEU A 161 -4.41 -4.68 0.77
CA LEU A 161 -4.55 -3.24 0.98
C LEU A 161 -3.27 -2.59 1.55
N ILE A 162 -2.54 -3.30 2.41
CA ILE A 162 -1.23 -2.89 2.94
C ILE A 162 -0.24 -2.70 1.79
N LEU A 163 -0.10 -3.72 0.92
CA LEU A 163 0.75 -3.66 -0.27
C LEU A 163 0.32 -2.54 -1.23
N TYR A 164 -0.99 -2.34 -1.43
CA TYR A 164 -1.50 -1.29 -2.30
C TYR A 164 -1.27 0.12 -1.73
N THR A 165 -1.36 0.28 -0.42
CA THR A 165 -1.02 1.52 0.30
C THR A 165 0.46 1.82 0.16
N ALA A 166 1.33 0.84 0.43
CA ALA A 166 2.77 0.99 0.28
C ALA A 166 3.15 1.38 -1.15
N ASN A 167 2.53 0.74 -2.16
CA ASN A 167 2.75 1.07 -3.57
C ASN A 167 2.32 2.52 -3.89
N SER A 168 1.16 2.93 -3.39
CA SER A 168 0.63 4.29 -3.60
C SER A 168 1.52 5.36 -2.96
N VAL A 169 2.10 5.07 -1.79
CA VAL A 169 3.09 5.93 -1.13
C VAL A 169 4.36 6.04 -1.98
N VAL A 170 4.93 4.93 -2.43
CA VAL A 170 6.12 4.93 -3.29
C VAL A 170 5.87 5.71 -4.59
N VAL A 171 4.69 5.58 -5.21
CA VAL A 171 4.29 6.34 -6.41
C VAL A 171 4.10 7.84 -6.12
N CYS A 172 3.67 8.20 -4.92
CA CYS A 172 3.60 9.60 -4.50
C CYS A 172 5.02 10.19 -4.33
N PHE A 173 5.90 9.48 -3.61
CA PHE A 173 7.26 9.93 -3.38
C PHE A 173 8.09 9.95 -4.66
N SER A 174 7.93 8.99 -5.57
CA SER A 174 8.62 9.01 -6.87
C SER A 174 8.24 10.23 -7.72
N ALA A 175 7.01 10.75 -7.56
CA ALA A 175 6.60 12.00 -8.21
C ALA A 175 7.25 13.23 -7.56
N LEU A 176 7.50 13.22 -6.24
CA LEU A 176 8.10 14.32 -5.48
C LEU A 176 9.62 14.40 -5.68
N VAL A 177 10.32 13.31 -5.40
CA VAL A 177 11.78 13.30 -5.20
C VAL A 177 12.56 13.30 -6.51
N PRO A 178 13.72 13.97 -6.60
CA PRO A 178 14.49 14.04 -7.83
C PRO A 178 15.19 12.71 -8.16
N ASP A 179 15.75 12.04 -7.14
CA ASP A 179 16.58 10.84 -7.28
C ASP A 179 16.22 9.74 -6.26
N PHE A 180 16.78 8.54 -6.48
CA PHE A 180 16.52 7.35 -5.67
C PHE A 180 17.07 7.48 -4.23
N ILE A 181 18.25 8.08 -4.05
CA ILE A 181 18.90 8.16 -2.73
C ILE A 181 18.04 9.02 -1.80
N MET A 182 17.68 10.22 -2.26
CA MET A 182 16.81 11.12 -1.51
C MET A 182 15.44 10.48 -1.24
N GLY A 183 14.85 9.83 -2.25
CA GLY A 183 13.57 9.16 -2.11
C GLY A 183 13.59 8.05 -1.06
N ASN A 184 14.59 7.18 -1.10
CA ASN A 184 14.72 6.08 -0.15
C ASN A 184 14.92 6.57 1.29
N SER A 185 15.75 7.61 1.50
CA SER A 185 15.96 8.21 2.82
C SER A 185 14.68 8.79 3.40
N VAL A 186 13.91 9.54 2.60
CA VAL A 186 12.66 10.17 3.06
C VAL A 186 11.59 9.12 3.36
N ILE A 187 11.39 8.13 2.47
CA ILE A 187 10.41 7.07 2.69
C ILE A 187 10.75 6.27 3.96
N SER A 188 12.03 5.92 4.15
CA SER A 188 12.48 5.16 5.33
C SER A 188 12.26 5.95 6.63
N ALA A 189 12.57 7.26 6.63
CA ALA A 189 12.35 8.11 7.80
C ALA A 189 10.86 8.24 8.16
N ILE A 190 9.98 8.38 7.16
CA ILE A 190 8.54 8.48 7.35
C ILE A 190 7.96 7.14 7.82
N MET A 191 8.37 6.02 7.21
CA MET A 191 7.93 4.68 7.63
C MET A 191 8.33 4.39 9.07
N GLY A 192 9.58 4.67 9.46
CA GLY A 192 10.04 4.49 10.85
C GLY A 192 9.26 5.35 11.83
N SER A 193 9.00 6.62 11.48
CA SER A 193 8.20 7.52 12.32
C SER A 193 6.76 7.02 12.49
N PHE A 194 6.11 6.61 11.39
CA PHE A 194 4.74 6.09 11.45
C PHE A 194 4.64 4.74 12.17
N PHE A 195 5.70 3.92 12.13
CA PHE A 195 5.74 2.67 12.87
C PHE A 195 5.83 2.90 14.39
N LEU A 196 6.58 3.91 14.83
CA LEU A 196 6.61 4.30 16.25
C LEU A 196 5.21 4.67 16.79
N PHE A 197 4.44 5.42 16.00
CA PHE A 197 3.08 5.86 16.34
C PHE A 197 1.98 4.88 15.90
N SER A 198 2.32 3.65 15.52
CA SER A 198 1.36 2.64 15.04
C SER A 198 0.39 2.12 16.12
N GLY A 199 0.73 2.29 17.40
CA GLY A 199 0.05 1.65 18.53
C GLY A 199 0.79 0.42 19.06
N TYR A 200 1.80 -0.09 18.36
CA TYR A 200 2.61 -1.23 18.83
C TYR A 200 3.66 -0.83 19.87
N PHE A 201 4.49 0.19 19.60
CA PHE A 201 5.54 0.63 20.54
C PHE A 201 5.03 1.58 21.61
N VAL A 202 4.11 2.47 21.22
CA VAL A 202 3.52 3.47 22.11
C VAL A 202 2.01 3.36 21.94
N SER A 203 1.32 2.88 22.99
CA SER A 203 -0.14 2.88 23.02
C SER A 203 -0.66 4.32 22.95
N LYS A 204 -1.86 4.48 22.38
CA LYS A 204 -2.51 5.79 22.14
C LYS A 204 -2.50 6.68 23.38
N ASN A 205 -2.75 6.11 24.56
CA ASN A 205 -2.82 6.85 25.83
C ASN A 205 -1.45 7.37 26.31
N GLY A 206 -0.36 6.76 25.85
CA GLY A 206 1.01 7.20 26.14
C GLY A 206 1.53 8.28 25.19
N ILE A 207 0.80 8.61 24.12
CA ILE A 207 1.23 9.61 23.13
C ILE A 207 0.87 11.01 23.64
N PRO A 208 1.83 11.94 23.76
CA PRO A 208 1.54 13.31 24.12
C PRO A 208 0.59 13.99 23.11
N ASN A 209 -0.31 14.85 23.60
CA ASN A 209 -1.37 15.49 22.78
C ASN A 209 -0.85 16.21 21.52
N TYR A 210 0.38 16.72 21.54
CA TYR A 210 0.99 17.40 20.39
C TYR A 210 1.48 16.44 19.29
N TRP A 211 1.74 15.17 19.60
CA TRP A 211 2.15 14.13 18.63
C TRP A 211 0.99 13.23 18.17
N ILE A 212 -0.19 13.32 18.80
CA ILE A 212 -1.30 12.42 18.53
C ILE A 212 -1.76 12.44 17.06
N PHE A 213 -1.55 13.54 16.35
CA PHE A 213 -1.87 13.63 14.92
C PHE A 213 -1.08 12.61 14.08
N LEU A 214 0.18 12.31 14.47
CA LEU A 214 1.00 11.31 13.77
C LEU A 214 0.42 9.91 13.92
N HIS A 215 -0.23 9.61 15.03
CA HIS A 215 -0.94 8.36 15.22
C HIS A 215 -2.11 8.23 14.24
N TYR A 216 -2.92 9.28 14.05
CA TYR A 216 -4.07 9.24 13.14
C TYR A 216 -3.71 9.27 11.66
N ILE A 217 -2.58 9.87 11.28
CA ILE A 217 -2.08 9.87 9.89
C ILE A 217 -1.20 8.65 9.58
N SER A 218 -0.81 7.88 10.60
CA SER A 218 0.08 6.73 10.43
C SER A 218 -0.51 5.71 9.48
N LEU A 219 0.32 5.31 8.52
CA LEU A 219 0.03 4.22 7.58
C LEU A 219 -0.01 2.85 8.25
N PHE A 220 0.55 2.72 9.46
CA PHE A 220 0.63 1.46 10.19
C PHE A 220 -0.58 1.24 11.11
N LYS A 221 -1.15 2.31 11.67
CA LYS A 221 -2.21 2.23 12.68
C LYS A 221 -3.41 1.39 12.22
N TYR A 222 -4.10 1.79 11.15
CA TYR A 222 -5.35 1.14 10.75
C TYR A 222 -5.16 -0.29 10.23
N PRO A 223 -4.10 -0.60 9.46
CA PRO A 223 -3.79 -1.99 9.14
C PRO A 223 -3.48 -2.84 10.37
N PHE A 224 -2.73 -2.29 11.34
CA PHE A 224 -2.41 -2.99 12.58
C PHE A 224 -3.67 -3.30 13.40
N GLU A 225 -4.49 -2.28 13.64
CA GLU A 225 -5.80 -2.43 14.28
C GLU A 225 -6.68 -3.46 13.54
N GLY A 226 -6.69 -3.43 12.20
CA GLY A 226 -7.43 -4.38 11.37
C GLY A 226 -6.96 -5.84 11.55
N LEU A 227 -5.65 -6.07 11.62
CA LEU A 227 -5.08 -7.40 11.86
C LEU A 227 -5.43 -7.93 13.26
N LEU A 228 -5.33 -7.06 14.28
CA LEU A 228 -5.71 -7.38 15.66
C LEU A 228 -7.19 -7.73 15.75
N VAL A 229 -8.07 -6.88 15.22
CA VAL A 229 -9.51 -7.13 15.20
C VAL A 229 -9.83 -8.43 14.46
N ASN A 230 -9.19 -8.72 13.32
CA ASN A 230 -9.47 -9.96 12.59
C ASN A 230 -9.12 -11.24 13.38
N GLU A 231 -8.04 -11.22 14.18
CA GLU A 231 -7.59 -12.39 14.93
C GLU A 231 -8.30 -12.53 16.29
N PHE A 232 -8.50 -11.43 17.00
CA PHE A 232 -9.00 -11.39 18.38
C PHE A 232 -10.52 -11.14 18.50
N SER A 233 -11.22 -10.65 17.47
CA SER A 233 -12.68 -10.42 17.49
C SER A 233 -13.52 -11.71 17.40
N SER A 234 -12.91 -12.89 17.39
CA SER A 234 -13.66 -14.15 17.32
C SER A 234 -14.19 -14.51 18.70
N SER A 235 -15.51 -14.38 18.88
CA SER A 235 -16.25 -14.80 20.07
C SER A 235 -15.76 -16.15 20.60
N GLY A 236 -15.26 -16.16 21.85
CA GLY A 236 -14.82 -17.37 22.55
C GLY A 236 -13.31 -17.66 22.54
N LYS A 237 -12.48 -16.82 21.91
CA LYS A 237 -11.02 -16.89 22.11
C LYS A 237 -10.65 -16.24 23.44
N CYS A 238 -10.54 -17.07 24.46
CA CYS A 238 -9.92 -16.66 25.71
C CYS A 238 -8.41 -16.55 25.55
N VAL A 239 -7.83 -15.47 26.05
CA VAL A 239 -6.38 -15.23 26.03
C VAL A 239 -5.75 -15.60 27.37
N ASP A 240 -6.47 -15.40 28.48
CA ASP A 240 -6.00 -15.78 29.81
C ASP A 240 -7.04 -16.60 30.59
N PHE A 241 -6.59 -17.74 31.11
CA PHE A 241 -7.41 -18.64 31.91
C PHE A 241 -6.90 -18.64 33.35
N MET A 242 -7.75 -18.26 34.31
CA MET A 242 -7.48 -18.53 35.72
C MET A 242 -8.52 -19.50 36.27
N PHE A 243 -8.05 -20.54 36.95
CA PHE A 243 -8.89 -21.58 37.56
C PHE A 243 -9.89 -22.25 36.59
N GLY A 244 -9.56 -22.31 35.30
CA GLY A 244 -10.43 -22.91 34.27
C GLY A 244 -11.54 -21.99 33.76
N GLU A 245 -11.62 -20.75 34.26
CA GLU A 245 -12.49 -19.70 33.74
C GLU A 245 -11.70 -18.72 32.88
N CYS A 246 -12.36 -18.16 31.87
CA CYS A 246 -11.76 -17.14 31.03
C CYS A 246 -11.76 -15.78 31.74
N VAL A 247 -10.58 -15.24 32.05
CA VAL A 247 -10.44 -13.96 32.74
C VAL A 247 -10.31 -12.81 31.75
N VAL A 248 -9.57 -13.01 30.65
CA VAL A 248 -9.38 -11.99 29.61
C VAL A 248 -9.73 -12.58 28.25
N SER A 249 -10.77 -12.05 27.62
CA SER A 249 -11.13 -12.38 26.24
C SER A 249 -10.35 -11.50 25.26
N GLY A 250 -10.14 -11.97 24.04
CA GLY A 250 -9.57 -11.15 22.95
C GLY A 250 -10.37 -9.86 22.71
N GLU A 251 -11.67 -9.86 22.99
CA GLU A 251 -12.53 -8.67 22.91
C GLU A 251 -12.23 -7.65 24.03
N ASP A 252 -11.86 -8.12 25.23
CA ASP A 252 -11.52 -7.23 26.34
C ASP A 252 -10.18 -6.54 26.10
N LEU A 253 -9.19 -7.26 25.56
CA LEU A 253 -7.91 -6.71 25.09
C LEU A 253 -8.09 -5.64 24.02
N LEU A 254 -8.98 -5.89 23.05
CA LEU A 254 -9.30 -4.89 22.03
C LEU A 254 -9.95 -3.65 22.66
N ARG A 255 -10.91 -3.82 23.58
CA ARG A 255 -11.60 -2.72 24.25
C ARG A 255 -10.67 -1.89 25.14
N GLU A 256 -9.71 -2.53 25.80
CA GLU A 256 -8.70 -1.86 26.62
C GLU A 256 -7.79 -0.95 25.79
N GLU A 257 -7.37 -1.40 24.61
CA GLU A 257 -6.64 -0.58 23.64
C GLU A 257 -7.54 0.44 22.88
N GLY A 258 -8.85 0.42 23.14
CA GLY A 258 -9.83 1.31 22.49
C GLY A 258 -10.19 0.90 21.06
N TYR A 259 -9.94 -0.35 20.69
CA TYR A 259 -10.35 -0.97 19.44
C TYR A 259 -11.70 -1.69 19.63
N GLY A 260 -12.67 -1.48 18.73
CA GLY A 260 -13.92 -2.25 18.76
C GLY A 260 -15.15 -1.59 19.39
N ASP A 261 -15.42 -0.33 19.08
CA ASP A 261 -16.83 0.11 19.06
C ASP A 261 -17.54 -0.69 17.96
N GLY A 262 -18.55 -1.49 18.34
CA GLY A 262 -19.21 -2.53 17.55
C GLY A 262 -19.89 -2.11 16.24
N GLU A 263 -19.60 -0.92 15.71
CA GLU A 263 -20.06 -0.46 14.41
C GLU A 263 -18.88 -0.40 13.42
N SER A 264 -18.85 -1.45 12.58
CA SER A 264 -18.04 -1.64 11.37
C SER A 264 -16.60 -2.13 11.56
N GLY A 265 -16.43 -3.46 11.56
CA GLY A 265 -15.13 -4.09 11.21
C GLY A 265 -14.56 -3.62 9.85
N TRP A 266 -15.38 -2.93 9.05
CA TRP A 266 -15.02 -2.28 7.79
C TRP A 266 -14.39 -0.88 7.94
N ARG A 267 -14.46 -0.23 9.10
CA ARG A 267 -13.90 1.12 9.32
C ARG A 267 -12.45 1.22 8.88
N ASN A 268 -11.62 0.27 9.31
CA ASN A 268 -10.19 0.26 9.00
C ASN A 268 -9.94 0.08 7.50
N TYR A 269 -10.72 -0.79 6.85
CA TYR A 269 -10.65 -0.99 5.40
C TYR A 269 -10.99 0.30 4.64
N VAL A 270 -12.06 0.99 5.02
CA VAL A 270 -12.48 2.25 4.39
C VAL A 270 -11.38 3.31 4.54
N ILE A 271 -10.80 3.46 5.74
CA ILE A 271 -9.74 4.44 5.99
C ILE A 271 -8.49 4.13 5.16
N ILE A 272 -8.10 2.86 5.05
CA ILE A 272 -6.96 2.44 4.21
C ILE A 272 -7.22 2.78 2.73
N VAL A 273 -8.42 2.51 2.22
CA VAL A 273 -8.82 2.86 0.85
C VAL A 273 -8.84 4.38 0.64
N CYS A 274 -9.26 5.16 1.65
CA CYS A 274 -9.16 6.61 1.62
C CYS A 274 -7.69 7.07 1.52
N PHE A 275 -6.77 6.51 2.31
CA PHE A 275 -5.34 6.84 2.20
C PHE A 275 -4.79 6.53 0.82
N ILE A 276 -5.05 5.34 0.30
CA ILE A 276 -4.68 4.94 -1.06
C ILE A 276 -5.12 6.02 -2.07
N SER A 277 -6.39 6.41 -2.00
CA SER A 277 -6.99 7.39 -2.92
C SER A 277 -6.34 8.76 -2.79
N VAL A 278 -6.06 9.20 -1.56
CA VAL A 278 -5.37 10.48 -1.26
C VAL A 278 -3.94 10.48 -1.81
N TYR A 279 -3.13 9.45 -1.56
CA TYR A 279 -1.76 9.38 -2.08
C TYR A 279 -1.72 9.33 -3.62
N ARG A 280 -2.64 8.59 -4.24
CA ARG A 280 -2.77 8.54 -5.70
C ARG A 280 -3.20 9.88 -6.28
N PHE A 281 -4.13 10.57 -5.62
CA PHE A 281 -4.58 11.89 -6.04
C PHE A 281 -3.46 12.94 -5.91
N ILE A 282 -2.72 12.94 -4.80
CA ILE A 282 -1.55 13.80 -4.60
C ILE A 282 -0.49 13.54 -5.68
N SER A 283 -0.16 12.28 -5.93
CA SER A 283 0.77 11.90 -7.01
C SER A 283 0.30 12.42 -8.37
N PHE A 284 -0.98 12.26 -8.70
CA PHE A 284 -1.56 12.79 -9.92
C PHE A 284 -1.43 14.32 -10.04
N LEU A 285 -1.71 15.07 -8.97
CA LEU A 285 -1.57 16.53 -8.96
C LEU A 285 -0.11 16.95 -9.21
N ILE A 286 0.85 16.30 -8.54
CA ILE A 286 2.28 16.59 -8.68
C ILE A 286 2.75 16.30 -10.12
N LEU A 287 2.37 15.14 -10.67
CA LEU A 287 2.71 14.77 -12.05
C LEU A 287 2.10 15.76 -13.04
N ARG A 288 0.84 16.16 -12.83
CA ARG A 288 0.17 17.17 -13.67
C ARG A 288 0.91 18.51 -13.65
N CYS A 289 1.31 18.99 -12.47
CA CYS A 289 2.07 20.24 -12.35
C CYS A 289 3.43 20.15 -13.06
N LYS A 290 4.18 19.07 -12.85
CA LYS A 290 5.51 18.86 -13.48
C LYS A 290 5.42 18.73 -15.00
N CYS A 291 4.39 18.10 -15.54
CA CYS A 291 4.17 18.01 -16.98
C CYS A 291 3.68 19.35 -17.57
N SER A 292 2.87 20.13 -16.85
CA SER A 292 2.36 21.42 -17.32
C SER A 292 3.43 22.51 -17.38
N GLN A 293 4.36 22.55 -16.42
CA GLN A 293 5.40 23.60 -16.34
C GLN A 293 6.34 23.64 -17.55
N ARG A 294 6.50 22.53 -18.26
CA ARG A 294 7.39 22.45 -19.44
C ARG A 294 6.69 22.73 -20.77
N GLY A 295 5.36 22.65 -20.82
CA GLY A 295 4.59 23.06 -21.99
C GLY A 295 4.48 24.58 -22.17
N ILE A 296 4.87 25.37 -21.15
CA ILE A 296 4.94 26.85 -21.20
C ILE A 296 6.34 27.33 -21.61
N LEU A 297 7.33 26.43 -21.62
CA LEU A 297 8.75 26.75 -21.83
C LEU A 297 9.26 26.27 -23.21
N ILE A 298 8.33 26.00 -24.14
CA ILE A 298 8.58 25.63 -25.54
C ILE A 298 7.78 26.60 -26.41
#